data_AF-A0A1Z4N5L1-F1
#
_entry.id   AF-A0A1Z4N5L1-F1
#
_cell.length_a   1.000
_cell.length_b   1.000
_cell.length_c   1.000
_cell.angle_alpha   90.00
_cell.angle_beta   90.00
_cell.angle_gamma   90.00
#
_symmetry.space_group_name_H-M   'P 1'
#
loop_
_entity.id
_entity.type
_entity.pdbx_description
1 polymer ?
#
loop_
_entity_poly.entity_id
_entity_poly.type
_entity_poly.pdbx_seq_one_letter_code
_entity_poly.pdbx_strand_id
1 'polypeptide(L)'
;MKNYVEKFETLVREVESNQFLEVTEFKVNSPISKQKLADIEVAIEKKLDKSIINFYRQMNGLTLNWRVKPDLANDEQAFEKIRDRYDDYYIKWPEDETDAIPFAKIDILPLENCLIERNWQEIIIPQPDETIEFANVSYQHSDFTKRLKPFDVFSDYSCMSFILENDNDNPKVLLLSDYYIEWEESRITDFESYLEMLLVTRGIVESRSRIYGEYEGHKKPLFRTPEAYWIEHQQYVPKLFRGHDLD
;
A
#
# COMPACT_ATOMS: atom_id res chain seq x y z
N MET A 1 0.16 -6.48 -20.63
CA MET A 1 0.93 -6.65 -19.38
C MET A 1 1.33 -5.25 -18.94
N LYS A 2 0.96 -4.82 -17.73
CA LYS A 2 1.22 -3.44 -17.26
C LYS A 2 2.69 -3.27 -16.92
N ASN A 3 3.30 -2.14 -17.31
CA ASN A 3 4.67 -1.79 -16.96
C ASN A 3 4.69 -0.97 -15.65
N TYR A 4 4.81 -1.64 -14.50
CA TYR A 4 4.77 -0.96 -13.21
C TYR A 4 6.04 -0.15 -12.93
N VAL A 5 7.20 -0.57 -13.46
CA VAL A 5 8.46 0.20 -13.33
C VAL A 5 8.27 1.60 -13.89
N GLU A 6 7.82 1.69 -15.14
CA GLU A 6 7.59 2.97 -15.80
C GLU A 6 6.49 3.80 -15.12
N LYS A 7 5.41 3.17 -14.63
CA LYS A 7 4.35 3.87 -13.90
C LYS A 7 4.87 4.49 -12.59
N PHE A 8 5.66 3.76 -11.80
CA PHE A 8 6.25 4.30 -10.56
C PHE A 8 7.36 5.32 -10.81
N GLU A 9 8.18 5.15 -11.86
CA GLU A 9 9.14 6.18 -12.28
C GLU A 9 8.44 7.47 -12.73
N THR A 10 7.27 7.35 -13.37
CA THR A 10 6.45 8.51 -13.73
C THR A 10 5.91 9.22 -12.50
N LEU A 11 5.42 8.47 -11.51
CA LEU A 11 5.02 9.02 -10.21
C LEU A 11 6.17 9.79 -9.54
N VAL A 12 7.39 9.22 -9.52
CA VAL A 12 8.58 9.90 -8.98
C VAL A 12 8.83 11.24 -9.69
N ARG A 13 8.80 11.25 -11.03
CA ARG A 13 8.97 12.48 -11.81
C ARG A 13 7.87 13.51 -11.53
N GLU A 14 6.62 13.08 -11.36
CA GLU A 14 5.51 13.96 -10.96
C GLU A 14 5.79 14.63 -9.61
N VAL A 15 6.25 13.85 -8.62
CA VAL A 15 6.59 14.38 -7.28
C VAL A 15 7.77 15.34 -7.36
N GLU A 16 8.85 14.99 -8.05
CA GLU A 16 10.03 15.84 -8.22
C GLU A 16 9.74 17.14 -8.98
N SER A 17 8.74 17.13 -9.87
CA SER A 17 8.31 18.32 -10.59
C SER A 17 7.50 19.30 -9.73
N ASN A 18 7.00 18.87 -8.57
CA ASN A 18 6.21 19.71 -7.68
C ASN A 18 7.12 20.62 -6.83
N GLN A 19 6.86 21.93 -6.86
CA GLN A 19 7.70 22.91 -6.17
C GLN A 19 7.76 22.74 -4.64
N PHE A 20 6.74 22.11 -4.04
CA PHE A 20 6.62 21.96 -2.58
C PHE A 20 7.10 20.61 -2.04
N LEU A 21 7.41 19.66 -2.93
CA LEU A 21 7.68 18.28 -2.55
C LEU A 21 9.11 17.87 -2.87
N GLU A 22 9.59 16.87 -2.18
CA GLU A 22 10.81 16.16 -2.53
C GLU A 22 10.64 14.65 -2.32
N VAL A 23 11.30 13.89 -3.20
CA VAL A 23 11.47 12.45 -3.04
C VAL A 23 12.69 12.23 -2.14
N THR A 24 12.48 11.55 -1.01
CA THR A 24 13.56 11.25 -0.04
C THR A 24 14.19 9.89 -0.29
N GLU A 25 13.44 8.96 -0.87
CA GLU A 25 13.94 7.65 -1.27
C GLU A 25 13.12 7.11 -2.44
N PHE A 26 13.82 6.58 -3.44
CA PHE A 26 13.21 5.74 -4.48
C PHE A 26 14.17 4.58 -4.80
N LYS A 27 13.72 3.37 -4.53
CA LYS A 27 14.50 2.15 -4.72
C LYS A 27 13.63 1.05 -5.29
N VAL A 28 14.06 0.52 -6.43
CA VAL A 28 13.44 -0.62 -7.09
C VAL A 28 14.37 -1.82 -6.94
N ASN A 29 13.85 -2.94 -6.41
CA ASN A 29 14.62 -4.16 -6.30
C ASN A 29 14.67 -4.90 -7.65
N SER A 30 15.76 -5.62 -7.91
CA SER A 30 15.91 -6.43 -9.11
C SER A 30 14.73 -7.40 -9.29
N PRO A 31 14.27 -7.64 -10.53
CA PRO A 31 13.25 -8.65 -10.84
C PRO A 31 13.47 -10.00 -10.16
N ILE A 32 12.39 -10.62 -9.68
CA ILE A 32 12.45 -11.99 -9.17
C ILE A 32 12.79 -12.96 -10.30
N SER A 33 13.71 -13.89 -10.04
CA SER A 33 14.06 -14.93 -11.00
C SER A 33 12.93 -15.95 -11.14
N LYS A 34 12.83 -16.60 -12.30
CA LYS A 34 11.85 -17.68 -12.51
C LYS A 34 12.02 -18.83 -11.51
N GLN A 35 13.26 -19.16 -11.15
CA GLN A 35 13.55 -20.23 -10.20
C GLN A 35 13.09 -19.84 -8.80
N LYS A 36 13.46 -18.66 -8.29
CA LYS A 36 13.04 -18.20 -6.96
C LYS A 36 11.51 -18.10 -6.86
N LEU A 37 10.83 -17.63 -7.92
CA LEU A 37 9.37 -17.62 -7.96
C LEU A 37 8.79 -19.05 -7.87
N ALA A 38 9.35 -20.02 -8.61
CA ALA A 38 8.91 -21.41 -8.53
C ALA A 38 9.16 -22.01 -7.15
N ASP A 39 10.30 -21.71 -6.53
CA ASP A 39 10.63 -22.15 -5.18
C ASP A 39 9.64 -21.56 -4.16
N ILE A 40 9.23 -20.29 -4.33
CA ILE A 40 8.22 -19.66 -3.49
C ILE A 40 6.87 -20.36 -3.63
N GLU A 41 6.39 -20.58 -4.86
CA GLU A 41 5.13 -21.27 -5.13
C GLU A 41 5.11 -22.69 -4.54
N VAL A 42 6.24 -23.41 -4.60
CA VAL A 42 6.40 -24.71 -3.94
C VAL A 42 6.31 -24.58 -2.42
N ALA A 43 7.02 -23.61 -1.83
CA ALA A 43 7.05 -23.42 -0.38
C ALA A 43 5.68 -23.02 0.22
N ILE A 44 4.88 -22.26 -0.51
CA ILE A 44 3.52 -21.89 -0.09
C ILE A 44 2.45 -22.88 -0.59
N GLU A 45 2.86 -23.94 -1.30
CA GLU A 45 2.01 -24.97 -1.92
C GLU A 45 0.89 -24.41 -2.82
N LYS A 46 1.15 -23.28 -3.50
CA LYS A 46 0.14 -22.53 -4.29
C LYS A 46 0.73 -21.86 -5.51
N LYS A 47 -0.11 -21.64 -6.51
CA LYS A 47 0.22 -20.73 -7.61
C LYS A 47 -0.12 -19.30 -7.23
N LEU A 48 0.71 -18.37 -7.69
CA LEU A 48 0.46 -16.95 -7.50
C LEU A 48 -0.32 -16.39 -8.70
N ASP A 49 -1.20 -15.44 -8.42
CA ASP A 49 -1.94 -14.75 -9.46
C ASP A 49 -1.01 -14.03 -10.44
N LYS A 50 -1.46 -13.91 -11.69
CA LYS A 50 -0.70 -13.29 -12.78
C LYS A 50 -0.34 -11.84 -12.47
N SER A 51 -1.16 -11.10 -11.72
CA SER A 51 -0.89 -9.71 -11.34
C SER A 51 0.30 -9.61 -10.37
N ILE A 52 0.35 -10.49 -9.37
CA ILE A 52 1.46 -10.61 -8.41
C ILE A 52 2.74 -10.97 -9.17
N ILE A 53 2.68 -12.03 -9.99
CA ILE A 53 3.82 -12.47 -10.81
C ILE A 53 4.28 -11.35 -11.74
N ASN A 54 3.36 -10.60 -12.35
CA ASN A 54 3.67 -9.51 -13.26
C ASN A 54 4.48 -8.41 -12.56
N PHE A 55 4.05 -7.97 -11.38
CA PHE A 55 4.76 -6.95 -10.60
C PHE A 55 6.14 -7.44 -10.17
N TYR A 56 6.20 -8.59 -9.50
CA TYR A 56 7.44 -9.09 -8.89
C TYR A 56 8.51 -9.48 -9.93
N ARG A 57 8.11 -9.85 -11.16
CA ARG A 57 9.03 -10.07 -12.28
C ARG A 57 9.53 -8.79 -12.95
N GLN A 58 8.98 -7.64 -12.62
CA GLN A 58 9.50 -6.34 -13.05
C GLN A 58 10.32 -5.67 -11.93
N MET A 59 9.87 -5.82 -10.68
CA MET A 59 10.54 -5.29 -9.50
C MET A 59 10.25 -6.18 -8.29
N ASN A 60 11.26 -6.78 -7.66
CA ASN A 60 11.03 -7.64 -6.49
C ASN A 60 10.88 -6.82 -5.19
N GLY A 61 9.90 -5.92 -5.18
CA GLY A 61 9.73 -4.91 -4.15
C GLY A 61 10.15 -3.51 -4.61
N LEU A 62 9.63 -2.52 -3.88
CA LEU A 62 9.71 -1.09 -4.18
C LEU A 62 9.65 -0.31 -2.87
N THR A 63 10.59 0.61 -2.68
CA THR A 63 10.51 1.65 -1.65
C THR A 63 10.40 3.00 -2.33
N LEU A 64 9.38 3.77 -1.95
CA LEU A 64 9.20 5.16 -2.36
C LEU A 64 8.73 5.98 -1.16
N ASN A 65 9.51 6.98 -0.79
CA ASN A 65 9.22 7.94 0.25
C ASN A 65 9.28 9.35 -0.32
N TRP A 66 8.27 10.18 -0.01
CA TRP A 66 8.29 11.60 -0.34
C TRP A 66 7.58 12.43 0.72
N ARG A 67 7.95 13.71 0.81
CA ARG A 67 7.48 14.66 1.81
C ARG A 67 7.38 16.08 1.26
N VAL A 68 6.77 16.97 2.05
CA VAL A 68 6.91 18.41 1.87
C VAL A 68 8.36 18.80 2.16
N LYS A 69 8.94 19.69 1.36
CA LYS A 69 10.34 20.10 1.53
C LYS A 69 10.56 20.74 2.91
N PRO A 70 11.59 20.31 3.67
CA PRO A 70 11.86 20.85 5.01
C PRO A 70 12.25 22.34 5.03
N ASP A 71 12.79 22.88 3.94
CA ASP A 71 13.13 24.31 3.83
C ASP A 71 11.89 25.22 3.84
N LEU A 72 10.69 24.64 3.68
CA LEU A 72 9.41 25.33 3.85
C LEU A 72 8.96 25.42 5.31
N ALA A 73 9.63 24.78 6.28
CA ALA A 73 9.18 24.73 7.68
C ALA A 73 8.86 26.13 8.26
N ASN A 74 9.64 27.15 7.86
CA ASN A 74 9.49 28.53 8.30
C ASN A 74 8.70 29.44 7.32
N ASP A 75 8.17 28.91 6.23
CA ASP A 75 7.38 29.66 5.24
C ASP A 75 5.87 29.56 5.55
N GLU A 76 5.41 30.40 6.48
CA GLU A 76 4.00 30.49 6.86
C GLU A 76 3.08 30.76 5.65
N GLN A 77 3.54 31.51 4.64
CA GLN A 77 2.72 31.78 3.46
C GLN A 77 2.58 30.55 2.57
N ALA A 78 3.64 29.77 2.39
CA ALA A 78 3.58 28.50 1.69
C ALA A 78 2.68 27.52 2.44
N PHE A 79 2.78 27.46 3.76
CA PHE A 79 1.91 26.62 4.59
C PHE A 79 0.43 26.94 4.37
N GLU A 80 0.04 28.21 4.53
CA GLU A 80 -1.35 28.63 4.36
C GLU A 80 -1.86 28.34 2.94
N LYS A 81 -1.04 28.63 1.91
CA LYS A 81 -1.37 28.31 0.51
C LYS A 81 -1.58 26.82 0.28
N ILE A 82 -0.71 25.98 0.84
CA ILE A 82 -0.78 24.52 0.68
C ILE A 82 -2.01 23.99 1.42
N ARG A 83 -2.21 24.39 2.67
CA ARG A 83 -3.33 23.96 3.51
C ARG A 83 -4.68 24.36 2.90
N ASP A 84 -4.81 25.60 2.44
CA ASP A 84 -6.07 26.11 1.91
C ASP A 84 -6.39 25.56 0.52
N ARG A 85 -5.37 25.28 -0.31
CA ARG A 85 -5.55 24.76 -1.68
C ARG A 85 -5.65 23.23 -1.73
N TYR A 86 -4.99 22.53 -0.82
CA TYR A 86 -4.81 21.06 -0.83
C TYR A 86 -5.34 20.44 0.48
N ASP A 87 -6.64 20.63 0.72
CA ASP A 87 -7.37 20.21 1.92
C ASP A 87 -7.92 18.76 1.87
N ASP A 88 -7.57 17.99 0.83
CA ASP A 88 -8.12 16.66 0.62
C ASP A 88 -7.43 15.55 1.43
N TYR A 89 -6.31 15.88 2.10
CA TYR A 89 -5.56 15.03 3.01
C TYR A 89 -4.96 15.86 4.14
N TYR A 90 -4.67 15.22 5.29
CA TYR A 90 -3.92 15.89 6.35
C TYR A 90 -2.44 15.99 5.96
N ILE A 91 -2.03 17.16 5.46
CA ILE A 91 -0.64 17.42 5.12
C ILE A 91 0.16 17.65 6.41
N LYS A 92 1.05 16.69 6.71
CA LYS A 92 2.01 16.86 7.79
C LYS A 92 3.03 17.93 7.38
N TRP A 93 3.00 19.07 8.07
CA TRP A 93 4.00 20.11 7.90
C TRP A 93 5.28 19.77 8.66
N PRO A 94 6.48 19.98 8.08
CA PRO A 94 7.73 19.81 8.81
C PRO A 94 7.80 20.80 9.98
N GLU A 95 8.13 20.30 11.17
CA GLU A 95 8.31 21.15 12.36
C GLU A 95 9.62 21.98 12.27
N ASP A 96 10.65 21.40 11.65
CA ASP A 96 11.92 22.05 11.35
C ASP A 96 12.59 21.41 10.12
N GLU A 97 13.74 21.96 9.71
CA GLU A 97 14.51 21.51 8.54
C GLU A 97 15.05 20.07 8.66
N THR A 98 14.97 19.47 9.85
CA THR A 98 15.45 18.11 10.17
C THR A 98 14.34 17.06 10.20
N ASP A 99 13.05 17.46 10.15
CA ASP A 99 11.92 16.53 10.20
C ASP A 99 11.95 15.56 9.02
N ALA A 100 12.33 14.31 9.30
CA ALA A 100 12.52 13.23 8.34
C ALA A 100 11.23 12.50 7.94
N ILE A 101 10.08 12.89 8.50
CA ILE A 101 8.90 12.03 8.44
C ILE A 101 8.24 12.12 7.06
N PRO A 102 8.14 11.01 6.31
CA PRO A 102 7.53 11.02 4.99
C PRO A 102 6.02 11.30 5.11
N PHE A 103 5.50 12.13 4.22
CA PHE A 103 4.04 12.33 4.10
C PHE A 103 3.39 11.15 3.36
N ALA A 104 4.12 10.58 2.40
CA ALA A 104 3.69 9.43 1.63
C ALA A 104 4.79 8.37 1.59
N LYS A 105 4.36 7.12 1.69
CA LYS A 105 5.24 5.96 1.76
C LYS A 105 4.63 4.79 1.01
N ILE A 106 5.45 4.14 0.20
CA ILE A 106 5.20 2.83 -0.41
C ILE A 106 6.41 1.98 -0.04
N ASP A 107 6.18 0.85 0.60
CA ASP A 107 7.25 -0.03 1.06
C ASP A 107 6.87 -1.48 0.80
N ILE A 108 6.81 -1.81 -0.49
CA ILE A 108 6.51 -3.14 -0.98
C ILE A 108 7.75 -4.01 -0.82
N LEU A 109 7.67 -4.99 0.08
CA LEU A 109 8.75 -5.90 0.39
C LEU A 109 9.02 -6.90 -0.76
N PRO A 110 10.26 -7.42 -0.86
CA PRO A 110 10.55 -8.60 -1.68
C PRO A 110 9.58 -9.75 -1.38
N LEU A 111 9.16 -10.47 -2.42
CA LEU A 111 8.12 -11.49 -2.31
C LEU A 111 8.48 -12.58 -1.30
N GLU A 112 9.75 -12.98 -1.27
CA GLU A 112 10.29 -13.94 -0.31
C GLU A 112 10.18 -13.45 1.13
N ASN A 113 10.38 -12.15 1.39
CA ASN A 113 10.22 -11.56 2.71
C ASN A 113 8.76 -11.56 3.13
N CYS A 114 7.84 -11.31 2.20
CA CYS A 114 6.40 -11.36 2.48
C CYS A 114 5.96 -12.77 2.86
N LEU A 115 6.34 -13.77 2.05
CA LEU A 115 5.69 -15.07 2.05
C LEU A 115 6.43 -16.16 2.84
N ILE A 116 7.75 -16.05 3.01
CA ILE A 116 8.58 -17.15 3.54
C ILE A 116 9.53 -16.68 4.65
N GLU A 117 10.34 -15.66 4.39
CA GLU A 117 11.53 -15.38 5.20
C GLU A 117 11.20 -14.64 6.51
N ARG A 118 10.13 -13.83 6.53
CA ARG A 118 9.72 -13.09 7.72
C ARG A 118 8.69 -13.87 8.55
N ASN A 119 8.99 -14.03 9.83
CA ASN A 119 8.04 -14.59 10.79
C ASN A 119 7.03 -13.53 11.25
N TRP A 120 5.97 -13.34 10.47
CA TRP A 120 4.92 -12.38 10.80
C TRP A 120 4.16 -12.69 12.08
N GLN A 121 4.25 -13.91 12.61
CA GLN A 121 3.58 -14.29 13.86
C GLN A 121 4.24 -13.67 15.10
N GLU A 122 5.48 -13.20 15.00
CA GLU A 122 6.13 -12.41 16.07
C GLU A 122 5.63 -10.97 16.11
N ILE A 123 4.98 -10.51 15.04
CA ILE A 123 4.51 -9.13 14.88
C ILE A 123 2.99 -9.09 15.06
N ILE A 124 2.26 -9.96 14.36
CA ILE A 124 0.82 -10.10 14.46
C ILE A 124 0.52 -11.15 15.53
N ILE A 125 0.42 -10.69 16.77
CA ILE A 125 0.30 -11.58 17.94
C ILE A 125 -1.06 -12.30 17.91
N PRO A 126 -1.08 -13.64 17.83
CA PRO A 126 -2.33 -14.39 17.81
C PRO A 126 -2.98 -14.42 19.18
N GLN A 127 -4.30 -14.16 19.23
CA GLN A 127 -5.16 -14.54 20.34
C GLN A 127 -5.56 -16.04 20.19
N PRO A 128 -5.13 -16.95 21.08
CA PRO A 128 -5.26 -18.39 20.85
C PRO A 128 -6.68 -18.94 21.06
N ASP A 129 -7.49 -18.30 21.89
CA ASP A 129 -8.84 -18.78 22.27
C ASP A 129 -9.96 -18.03 21.54
N GLU A 130 -9.61 -17.23 20.53
CA GLU A 130 -10.56 -16.44 19.75
C GLU A 130 -10.86 -17.11 18.41
N THR A 131 -12.14 -17.17 18.06
CA THR A 131 -12.59 -17.56 16.72
C THR A 131 -13.09 -16.34 15.99
N ILE A 132 -12.73 -16.24 14.72
CA ILE A 132 -13.17 -15.15 13.85
C ILE A 132 -13.91 -15.71 12.63
N GLU A 133 -14.67 -14.86 11.96
CA GLU A 133 -15.34 -15.19 10.70
C GLU A 133 -14.76 -14.36 9.56
N PHE A 134 -14.21 -15.02 8.54
CA PHE A 134 -13.70 -14.38 7.34
C PHE A 134 -14.21 -15.11 6.11
N ALA A 135 -14.77 -14.37 5.15
CA ALA A 135 -15.32 -14.94 3.91
C ALA A 135 -16.32 -16.09 4.14
N ASN A 136 -17.17 -15.99 5.18
CA ASN A 136 -18.11 -17.03 5.63
C ASN A 136 -17.46 -18.34 6.11
N VAL A 137 -16.18 -18.28 6.48
CA VAL A 137 -15.43 -19.39 7.08
C VAL A 137 -15.00 -18.98 8.48
N SER A 138 -15.23 -19.86 9.46
CA SER A 138 -14.73 -19.64 10.81
C SER A 138 -13.30 -20.15 10.93
N TYR A 139 -12.42 -19.31 11.48
CA TYR A 139 -11.02 -19.64 11.74
C TYR A 139 -10.74 -19.52 13.23
N GLN A 140 -9.85 -20.39 13.73
CA GLN A 140 -9.09 -20.04 14.92
C GLN A 140 -8.24 -18.81 14.58
N HIS A 141 -8.26 -17.79 15.44
CA HIS A 141 -7.54 -16.54 15.17
C HIS A 141 -6.04 -16.80 14.96
N SER A 142 -5.45 -17.72 15.73
CA SER A 142 -4.05 -18.16 15.53
C SER A 142 -3.76 -18.79 14.16
N ASP A 143 -4.73 -19.41 13.52
CA ASP A 143 -4.59 -19.95 12.16
C ASP A 143 -4.86 -18.89 11.10
N PHE A 144 -5.70 -17.90 11.40
CA PHE A 144 -5.91 -16.75 10.52
C PHE A 144 -4.67 -15.87 10.42
N THR A 145 -4.05 -15.50 11.55
CA THR A 145 -2.86 -14.63 11.53
C THR A 145 -1.68 -15.26 10.78
N LYS A 146 -1.54 -16.59 10.78
CA LYS A 146 -0.56 -17.32 9.94
C LYS A 146 -0.74 -17.08 8.44
N ARG A 147 -1.97 -16.80 8.01
CA ARG A 147 -2.34 -16.57 6.60
C ARG A 147 -2.12 -15.13 6.17
N LEU A 148 -2.01 -14.21 7.12
CA LEU A 148 -1.65 -12.82 6.85
C LEU A 148 -0.17 -12.75 6.48
N LYS A 149 0.11 -12.19 5.31
CA LYS A 149 1.45 -11.94 4.80
C LYS A 149 1.56 -10.47 4.41
N PRO A 150 1.87 -9.57 5.37
CA PRO A 150 2.17 -8.18 5.09
C PRO A 150 3.17 -8.05 3.95
N PHE A 151 2.86 -7.16 3.00
CA PHE A 151 3.70 -6.94 1.83
C PHE A 151 3.99 -5.46 1.57
N ASP A 152 3.12 -4.53 1.98
CA ASP A 152 3.40 -3.08 1.94
C ASP A 152 3.39 -2.51 3.37
N VAL A 153 4.58 -2.26 3.92
CA VAL A 153 4.79 -1.85 5.32
C VAL A 153 4.99 -0.33 5.44
N PHE A 154 3.97 0.40 4.99
CA PHE A 154 4.01 1.86 4.89
C PHE A 154 3.91 2.61 6.23
N SER A 155 3.63 1.92 7.35
CA SER A 155 3.55 2.49 8.70
C SER A 155 3.86 1.44 9.76
N ASP A 156 4.28 1.87 10.94
CA ASP A 156 4.43 0.99 12.11
C ASP A 156 3.07 0.53 12.68
N TYR A 157 2.01 1.25 12.35
CA TYR A 157 0.65 1.00 12.85
C TYR A 157 -0.23 0.30 11.82
N SER A 158 0.11 0.41 10.54
CA SER A 158 -0.71 -0.14 9.46
C SER A 158 0.11 -0.65 8.29
N CYS A 159 -0.37 -1.72 7.67
CA CYS A 159 0.23 -2.30 6.47
C CYS A 159 -0.84 -2.90 5.55
N MET A 160 -0.48 -3.18 4.30
CA MET A 160 -1.31 -4.06 3.48
C MET A 160 -0.75 -5.48 3.52
N SER A 161 -1.66 -6.43 3.56
CA SER A 161 -1.36 -7.85 3.74
C SER A 161 -2.08 -8.69 2.70
N PHE A 162 -1.37 -9.70 2.18
CA PHE A 162 -2.03 -10.80 1.48
C PHE A 162 -2.72 -11.68 2.53
N ILE A 163 -3.84 -12.27 2.15
CA ILE A 163 -4.43 -13.39 2.87
C ILE A 163 -4.37 -14.66 2.04
N LEU A 164 -3.57 -15.62 2.50
CA LEU A 164 -3.42 -16.92 1.88
C LEU A 164 -4.55 -17.87 2.34
N GLU A 165 -5.68 -17.83 1.61
CA GLU A 165 -6.80 -18.75 1.81
C GLU A 165 -6.51 -20.12 1.21
N ASN A 166 -7.14 -21.19 1.71
CA ASN A 166 -7.08 -22.50 1.04
C ASN A 166 -7.76 -22.42 -0.35
N ASP A 167 -7.24 -23.14 -1.34
CA ASP A 167 -7.83 -23.29 -2.68
C ASP A 167 -8.04 -21.99 -3.50
N ASN A 168 -7.43 -20.88 -3.07
CA ASN A 168 -7.39 -19.63 -3.82
C ASN A 168 -5.94 -19.33 -4.28
N ASP A 169 -5.74 -19.27 -5.60
CA ASP A 169 -4.47 -18.88 -6.25
C ASP A 169 -4.35 -17.36 -6.45
N ASN A 170 -5.41 -16.60 -6.13
CA ASN A 170 -5.42 -15.14 -6.12
C ASN A 170 -5.59 -14.64 -4.69
N PRO A 171 -4.49 -14.52 -3.92
CA PRO A 171 -4.53 -13.97 -2.58
C PRO A 171 -5.29 -12.66 -2.57
N LYS A 172 -6.29 -12.58 -1.70
CA LYS A 172 -6.95 -11.30 -1.45
C LYS A 172 -5.98 -10.38 -0.71
N VAL A 173 -6.25 -9.09 -0.77
CA VAL A 173 -5.49 -8.05 -0.09
C VAL A 173 -6.41 -7.33 0.88
N LEU A 174 -5.89 -7.04 2.07
CA LEU A 174 -6.58 -6.29 3.11
C LEU A 174 -5.61 -5.36 3.85
N LEU A 175 -6.16 -4.28 4.38
CA LEU A 175 -5.52 -3.35 5.29
C LEU A 175 -5.50 -3.97 6.69
N LEU A 176 -4.35 -3.92 7.33
CA LEU A 176 -4.20 -4.17 8.75
C LEU A 176 -3.93 -2.83 9.44
N SER A 177 -4.71 -2.48 10.46
CA SER A 177 -4.57 -1.28 11.31
C SER A 177 -4.28 -1.66 12.77
N ASP A 178 -4.16 -0.66 13.64
CA ASP A 178 -3.88 -0.80 15.08
C ASP A 178 -2.75 -1.81 15.38
N TYR A 179 -1.53 -1.46 14.93
CA TYR A 179 -0.33 -2.32 15.04
C TYR A 179 -0.49 -3.68 14.35
N TYR A 180 -1.20 -3.67 13.22
CA TYR A 180 -1.45 -4.82 12.33
C TYR A 180 -2.43 -5.87 12.87
N ILE A 181 -3.17 -5.55 13.94
CA ILE A 181 -4.09 -6.49 14.60
C ILE A 181 -5.50 -6.35 14.02
N GLU A 182 -5.92 -5.13 13.69
CA GLU A 182 -7.26 -4.86 13.21
C GLU A 182 -7.36 -5.08 11.71
N TRP A 183 -8.22 -6.00 11.30
CA TRP A 183 -8.46 -6.37 9.90
C TRP A 183 -9.93 -6.31 9.51
N GLU A 184 -10.84 -6.34 10.50
CA GLU A 184 -12.29 -6.41 10.29
C GLU A 184 -12.84 -5.15 9.61
N GLU A 185 -12.18 -4.02 9.81
CA GLU A 185 -12.52 -2.75 9.17
C GLU A 185 -11.92 -2.59 7.76
N SER A 186 -11.31 -3.64 7.19
CA SER A 186 -10.78 -3.55 5.83
C SER A 186 -11.75 -4.06 4.78
N ARG A 187 -12.01 -3.25 3.76
CA ARG A 187 -12.47 -3.72 2.46
C ARG A 187 -11.44 -4.63 1.84
N ILE A 188 -11.89 -5.80 1.45
CA ILE A 188 -11.09 -6.78 0.72
C ILE A 188 -10.95 -6.31 -0.72
N THR A 189 -9.72 -6.31 -1.22
CA THR A 189 -9.37 -5.98 -2.61
C THR A 189 -8.48 -7.08 -3.22
N ASP A 190 -8.04 -6.88 -4.46
CA ASP A 190 -6.98 -7.67 -5.09
C ASP A 190 -5.71 -6.85 -5.29
N PHE A 191 -4.60 -7.53 -5.54
CA PHE A 191 -3.29 -6.90 -5.63
C PHE A 191 -3.17 -5.91 -6.79
N GLU A 192 -3.80 -6.20 -7.93
CA GLU A 192 -3.82 -5.26 -9.06
C GLU A 192 -4.56 -3.97 -8.73
N SER A 193 -5.76 -4.08 -8.14
CA SER A 193 -6.56 -2.94 -7.68
C SER A 193 -5.79 -2.11 -6.64
N TYR A 194 -5.05 -2.78 -5.75
CA TYR A 194 -4.18 -2.11 -4.80
C TYR A 194 -3.06 -1.30 -5.46
N LEU A 195 -2.35 -1.87 -6.45
CA LEU A 195 -1.30 -1.15 -7.16
C LEU A 195 -1.83 0.08 -7.91
N GLU A 196 -2.99 -0.03 -8.56
CA GLU A 196 -3.61 1.13 -9.23
C GLU A 196 -4.03 2.21 -8.23
N MET A 197 -4.53 1.82 -7.05
CA MET A 197 -4.80 2.75 -5.95
C MET A 197 -3.53 3.50 -5.54
N LEU A 198 -2.40 2.81 -5.37
CA LEU A 198 -1.13 3.44 -5.01
C LEU A 198 -0.68 4.50 -6.02
N LEU A 199 -0.81 4.18 -7.31
CA LEU A 199 -0.44 5.09 -8.39
C LEU A 199 -1.33 6.34 -8.39
N VAL A 200 -2.64 6.15 -8.22
CA VAL A 200 -3.62 7.26 -8.22
C VAL A 200 -3.53 8.10 -6.96
N THR A 201 -3.17 7.53 -5.82
CA THR A 201 -3.06 8.28 -4.57
C THR A 201 -1.63 8.72 -4.26
N ARG A 202 -0.69 8.41 -5.16
CA ARG A 202 0.75 8.71 -5.04
C ARG A 202 1.37 8.11 -3.78
N GLY A 203 0.78 7.05 -3.23
CA GLY A 203 1.26 6.40 -2.01
C GLY A 203 1.05 7.20 -0.71
N ILE A 204 0.19 8.23 -0.70
CA ILE A 204 -0.18 8.95 0.53
C ILE A 204 -0.67 7.94 1.57
N VAL A 205 -0.11 8.00 2.79
CA VAL A 205 -0.35 7.00 3.84
C VAL A 205 -1.84 6.89 4.19
N GLU A 206 -2.48 8.05 4.41
CA GLU A 206 -3.91 8.15 4.77
C GLU A 206 -4.86 7.56 3.71
N SER A 207 -4.43 7.49 2.44
CA SER A 207 -5.30 7.02 1.36
C SER A 207 -5.76 5.57 1.53
N ARG A 208 -4.96 4.72 2.18
CA ARG A 208 -5.34 3.31 2.40
C ARG A 208 -6.52 3.18 3.32
N SER A 209 -6.51 3.85 4.48
CA SER A 209 -7.66 3.85 5.39
C SER A 209 -8.85 4.59 4.80
N ARG A 210 -8.64 5.68 4.05
CA ARG A 210 -9.74 6.39 3.38
C ARG A 210 -10.47 5.54 2.33
N ILE A 211 -9.76 4.66 1.62
CA ILE A 211 -10.31 3.86 0.51
C ILE A 211 -10.75 2.47 0.96
N TYR A 212 -9.96 1.83 1.84
CA TYR A 212 -10.20 0.46 2.29
C TYR A 212 -10.73 0.38 3.72
N GLY A 213 -10.64 1.43 4.54
CA GLY A 213 -11.23 1.47 5.87
C GLY A 213 -12.75 1.62 5.78
N GLU A 214 -13.47 0.60 6.21
CA GLU A 214 -14.93 0.57 6.24
C GLU A 214 -15.40 -0.41 7.32
N TYR A 215 -16.32 0.01 8.18
CA TYR A 215 -16.91 -0.86 9.21
C TYR A 215 -17.46 -2.15 8.58
N GLU A 216 -17.03 -3.29 9.14
CA GLU A 216 -17.28 -4.64 8.60
C GLU A 216 -16.93 -4.79 7.10
N GLY A 217 -15.91 -4.07 6.63
CA GLY A 217 -15.48 -4.08 5.24
C GLY A 217 -15.14 -5.48 4.73
N HIS A 218 -14.66 -6.35 5.62
CA HIS A 218 -14.32 -7.74 5.31
C HIS A 218 -15.53 -8.59 4.88
N LYS A 219 -16.75 -8.18 5.26
CA LYS A 219 -18.01 -8.86 4.89
C LYS A 219 -18.56 -8.40 3.55
N LYS A 220 -18.04 -7.31 2.99
CA LYS A 220 -18.54 -6.70 1.75
C LYS A 220 -17.95 -7.41 0.52
N PRO A 221 -18.61 -7.27 -0.65
CA PRO A 221 -18.05 -7.80 -1.90
C PRO A 221 -16.64 -7.27 -2.17
N LEU A 222 -15.83 -8.10 -2.83
CA LEU A 222 -14.48 -7.76 -3.27
C LEU A 222 -14.48 -6.43 -4.02
N PHE A 223 -13.68 -5.48 -3.54
CA PHE A 223 -13.62 -4.14 -4.11
C PHE A 223 -12.55 -4.07 -5.19
N ARG A 224 -12.98 -4.21 -6.46
CA ARG A 224 -12.07 -4.15 -7.61
C ARG A 224 -12.03 -2.75 -8.20
N THR A 225 -10.84 -2.20 -8.30
CA THR A 225 -10.58 -0.84 -8.81
C THR A 225 -9.50 -0.87 -9.88
N PRO A 226 -9.79 -1.44 -11.06
CA PRO A 226 -8.86 -1.43 -12.19
C PRO A 226 -8.60 0.02 -12.64
N GLU A 227 -7.60 0.22 -13.50
CA GLU A 227 -7.22 1.55 -14.02
C GLU A 227 -8.42 2.39 -14.51
N ALA A 228 -9.37 1.77 -15.23
CA ALA A 228 -10.58 2.43 -15.72
C ALA A 228 -11.47 2.99 -14.60
N TYR A 229 -11.52 2.33 -13.44
CA TYR A 229 -12.26 2.83 -12.27
C TYR A 229 -11.74 4.20 -11.84
N TRP A 230 -10.42 4.36 -11.80
CA TRP A 230 -9.80 5.60 -11.32
C TRP A 230 -9.92 6.76 -12.31
N ILE A 231 -10.06 6.48 -13.60
CA ILE A 231 -10.37 7.49 -14.62
C ILE A 231 -11.72 8.17 -14.29
N GLU A 232 -12.71 7.40 -13.84
CA GLU A 232 -14.03 7.92 -13.46
C GLU A 232 -14.07 8.53 -12.06
N HIS A 233 -13.06 8.25 -11.22
CA HIS A 233 -13.00 8.66 -9.82
C HIS A 233 -11.82 9.59 -9.52
N GLN A 234 -11.68 10.66 -10.31
CA GLN A 234 -10.60 11.66 -10.18
C GLN A 234 -10.58 12.38 -8.83
N GLN A 235 -11.64 12.30 -8.02
CA GLN A 235 -11.65 12.85 -6.66
C GLN A 235 -10.60 12.22 -5.73
N TYR A 236 -10.05 11.05 -6.06
CA TYR A 236 -8.98 10.39 -5.31
C TYR A 236 -7.56 10.77 -5.78
N VAL A 237 -7.43 11.46 -6.91
CA VAL A 237 -6.17 12.07 -7.30
C VAL A 237 -5.90 13.23 -6.34
N PRO A 238 -4.79 13.26 -5.57
CA PRO A 238 -4.59 14.32 -4.59
C PRO A 238 -4.56 15.69 -5.27
N LYS A 239 -5.21 16.70 -4.68
CA LYS A 239 -5.30 18.06 -5.25
C LYS A 239 -3.92 18.64 -5.57
N LEU A 240 -2.89 18.24 -4.82
CA LEU A 240 -1.49 18.61 -5.03
C LEU A 240 -0.92 18.22 -6.41
N PHE A 241 -1.55 17.26 -7.09
CA PHE A 241 -1.16 16.78 -8.42
C PHE A 241 -2.20 17.05 -9.51
N ARG A 242 -3.32 17.73 -9.18
CA ARG A 242 -4.27 18.19 -10.19
C ARG A 242 -3.66 19.44 -10.81
N GLY A 243 -3.35 19.41 -12.11
CA GLY A 243 -2.77 20.56 -12.82
C GLY A 243 -3.54 21.86 -12.53
N HIS A 244 -2.84 22.98 -12.57
CA HIS A 244 -3.34 24.32 -12.20
C HIS A 244 -4.51 24.87 -13.04
N ASP A 245 -5.23 24.05 -13.82
CA ASP A 245 -6.34 24.47 -14.69
C ASP A 245 -7.65 24.77 -13.95
N LEU A 246 -7.58 25.11 -12.66
CA LEU A 246 -8.71 25.62 -11.88
C LEU A 246 -8.22 26.81 -11.06
N ASP A 247 -7.94 27.90 -11.79
CA ASP A 247 -7.97 29.27 -11.26
C ASP A 247 -9.42 29.77 -11.18
#